data_AF-H9FJX5-F1
#
_entry.id   AF-H9FJX5-F1
#
_cell.length_a   1.000
_cell.length_b   1.000
_cell.length_c   1.000
_cell.angle_alpha   90.00
_cell.angle_beta   90.00
_cell.angle_gamma   90.00
#
_symmetry.space_group_name_H-M   'P 1'
#
loop_
_entity.id
_entity.type
_entity.pdbx_description
1 polymer ?
#
loop_
_entity_poly.entity_id
_entity_poly.type
_entity_poly.pdbx_seq_one_letter_code
_entity_poly.pdbx_strand_id
1 'polypeptide(L)'
;KMKLTVSAQGIRMVHAEERALRRPGHLYLLHRVTYCVADARLPKVFAWVYRHELKHKAVMLRCHAVLVSKPEKAQAMALLLYQTSANALAEFKRLKRRDDARH
;
A
#
# COMPACT_ATOMS: atom_id res chain seq x y z
N LYS A 1 12.62 5.56 -13.52
CA LYS A 1 12.57 5.07 -12.10
C LYS A 1 11.26 5.51 -11.44
N MET A 2 10.76 4.78 -10.44
CA MET A 2 9.57 5.15 -9.67
C MET A 2 9.95 5.67 -8.28
N LYS A 3 9.20 6.65 -7.78
CA LYS A 3 9.21 7.08 -6.37
C LYS A 3 7.97 6.51 -5.70
N LEU A 4 8.18 5.71 -4.66
CA LEU A 4 7.12 5.11 -3.85
C LEU A 4 7.05 5.81 -2.49
N THR A 5 5.85 6.17 -2.06
CA THR A 5 5.58 6.76 -0.74
C THR A 5 4.46 5.98 -0.05
N VAL A 6 4.68 5.59 1.20
CA VAL A 6 3.68 4.93 2.06
C VAL A 6 3.07 5.98 2.99
N SER A 7 1.74 6.00 3.11
CA SER A 7 1.02 6.88 4.03
C SER A 7 -0.31 6.27 4.46
N ALA A 8 -1.06 6.95 5.34
CA ALA A 8 -2.41 6.53 5.75
C ALA A 8 -3.41 6.42 4.58
N GLN A 9 -3.13 7.07 3.45
CA GLN A 9 -3.95 6.94 2.23
C GLN A 9 -3.64 5.63 1.48
N GLY A 10 -2.46 5.05 1.69
CA GLY A 10 -1.98 3.83 1.05
C GLY A 10 -0.59 4.00 0.42
N ILE A 11 -0.38 3.38 -0.74
CA ILE A 11 0.90 3.39 -1.46
C ILE A 11 0.76 4.28 -2.69
N ARG A 12 1.49 5.39 -2.71
CA ARG A 12 1.56 6.30 -3.85
C ARG A 12 2.80 6.01 -4.67
N MET A 13 2.62 5.80 -5.97
CA MET A 13 3.68 5.54 -6.93
C MET A 13 3.67 6.62 -8.00
N VAL A 14 4.76 7.39 -8.11
CA VAL A 14 4.92 8.45 -9.11
C VAL A 14 6.20 8.21 -9.92
N HIS A 15 6.21 8.67 -11.16
CA HIS A 15 7.44 8.69 -11.96
C HIS A 15 8.45 9.66 -11.32
N ALA A 16 9.72 9.27 -11.26
CA ALA A 16 10.76 10.08 -10.63
C ALA A 16 11.28 11.23 -11.51
N GLU A 17 10.96 11.24 -12.80
CA GLU A 17 11.50 12.20 -13.77
C GLU A 17 10.48 13.29 -14.13
N GLU A 18 10.94 14.53 -14.29
CA GLU A 18 10.08 15.70 -14.48
C GLU A 18 9.28 15.68 -15.79
N ARG A 19 9.87 15.15 -16.88
CA ARG A 19 9.16 14.96 -18.16
C ARG A 19 7.99 13.96 -18.07
N ALA A 20 7.95 13.16 -17.01
CA ALA A 20 6.87 12.21 -16.74
C ALA A 20 5.78 12.75 -15.79
N LEU A 21 5.86 14.01 -15.31
CA LEU A 21 4.77 14.65 -14.54
C LEU A 21 3.44 14.72 -15.31
N ARG A 22 3.46 14.55 -16.64
CA ARG A 22 2.26 14.46 -17.47
C ARG A 22 1.47 13.15 -17.24
N ARG A 23 2.05 12.14 -16.57
CA ARG A 23 1.36 10.89 -16.25
C ARG A 23 0.95 10.90 -14.76
N PRO A 24 -0.35 10.81 -14.45
CA PRO A 24 -0.79 10.71 -13.08
C PRO A 24 -0.13 9.51 -12.40
N GLY A 25 0.37 9.72 -11.18
CA GLY A 25 0.84 8.62 -10.35
C GLY A 25 -0.29 7.65 -10.01
N HIS A 26 0.07 6.44 -9.62
CA HIS A 26 -0.88 5.45 -9.14
C HIS A 26 -1.03 5.52 -7.63
N LEU A 27 -2.26 5.41 -7.13
CA LEU A 27 -2.55 5.30 -5.70
C LEU A 27 -3.21 3.95 -5.41
N TYR A 28 -2.53 3.11 -4.64
CA TYR A 28 -3.11 1.91 -4.05
C TYR A 28 -3.71 2.29 -2.70
N LEU A 29 -5.03 2.30 -2.60
CA LEU A 29 -5.74 2.67 -1.35
C LEU A 29 -5.44 1.68 -0.24
N LEU A 30 -5.14 2.18 0.97
CA LEU A 30 -4.72 1.36 2.10
C LEU A 30 -5.70 0.23 2.42
N HIS A 31 -7.01 0.52 2.45
CA HIS A 31 -8.06 -0.45 2.75
C HIS A 31 -8.25 -1.56 1.70
N ARG A 32 -7.56 -1.46 0.55
CA ARG A 32 -7.56 -2.48 -0.50
C ARG A 32 -6.25 -3.29 -0.53
N VAL A 33 -5.25 -2.90 0.25
CA VAL A 33 -4.05 -3.71 0.45
C VAL A 33 -4.38 -4.82 1.45
N THR A 34 -4.21 -6.08 1.06
CA THR A 34 -4.57 -7.23 1.89
C THR A 34 -3.36 -7.90 2.54
N TYR A 35 -2.16 -7.68 1.99
CA TYR A 35 -0.93 -8.26 2.49
C TYR A 35 0.29 -7.45 2.02
N CYS A 36 1.38 -7.44 2.78
CA CYS A 36 2.65 -6.88 2.36
C CYS A 36 3.84 -7.59 3.02
N VAL A 37 4.99 -7.63 2.33
CA VAL A 37 6.17 -8.37 2.78
C VAL A 37 7.45 -7.84 2.15
N ALA A 38 8.57 -7.99 2.86
CA ALA A 38 9.91 -7.97 2.27
C ALA A 38 10.33 -9.43 2.02
N ASP A 39 10.62 -9.80 0.77
CA ASP A 39 10.85 -11.21 0.42
C ASP A 39 12.13 -11.75 1.06
N ALA A 40 12.05 -12.87 1.78
CA ALA A 40 13.21 -13.43 2.49
C ALA A 40 14.29 -14.01 1.56
N ARG A 41 13.90 -14.48 0.36
CA ARG A 41 14.81 -15.05 -0.64
C ARG A 41 15.39 -13.96 -1.54
N LEU A 42 14.62 -12.90 -1.76
CA LEU A 42 15.00 -11.71 -2.52
C LEU A 42 14.92 -10.47 -1.62
N PRO A 43 15.89 -10.28 -0.69
CA PRO A 43 15.76 -9.31 0.41
C PRO A 43 15.64 -7.85 -0.03
N LYS A 44 15.97 -7.52 -1.29
CA LYS A 44 15.76 -6.20 -1.90
C LYS A 44 14.38 -6.01 -2.52
N VAL A 45 13.50 -7.00 -2.45
CA VAL A 45 12.15 -6.95 -3.00
C VAL A 45 11.16 -6.65 -1.88
N PHE A 46 10.40 -5.58 -2.07
CA PHE A 46 9.21 -5.29 -1.28
C PHE A 46 7.97 -5.57 -2.14
N ALA A 47 7.01 -6.31 -1.61
CA ALA A 47 5.80 -6.71 -2.32
C ALA A 47 4.53 -6.48 -1.49
N TRP A 48 3.40 -6.29 -2.18
CA TRP A 48 2.08 -6.20 -1.58
C TRP A 48 1.01 -6.82 -2.47
N VAL A 49 -0.07 -7.29 -1.85
CA VAL A 49 -1.26 -7.79 -2.54
C VAL A 49 -2.35 -6.72 -2.48
N TYR A 50 -2.94 -6.41 -3.62
CA TYR A 50 -3.99 -5.41 -3.75
C TYR A 50 -5.27 -6.03 -4.32
N ARG A 51 -6.40 -5.72 -3.68
CA ARG A 51 -7.74 -6.05 -4.14
C ARG A 51 -8.20 -5.07 -5.21
N HIS A 52 -8.12 -5.51 -6.48
CA HIS A 52 -8.65 -4.78 -7.62
C HIS A 52 -10.12 -5.07 -7.83
N GLU A 53 -10.87 -4.03 -8.15
CA GLU A 53 -12.24 -4.15 -8.65
C GLU A 53 -12.20 -4.01 -10.17
N LEU A 54 -12.75 -5.02 -10.85
CA LEU A 54 -12.84 -5.11 -12.29
C LEU A 54 -14.26 -4.72 -12.73
N LYS A 55 -14.55 -4.90 -14.02
CA LYS A 55 -15.91 -4.70 -14.56
C LYS A 55 -16.91 -5.61 -13.85
N HIS A 56 -18.17 -5.18 -13.79
CA HIS A 56 -19.27 -5.94 -13.20
C HIS A 56 -19.04 -6.39 -11.75
N LYS A 57 -18.35 -5.58 -10.93
CA LYS A 57 -18.02 -5.87 -9.51
C LYS A 57 -17.17 -7.13 -9.31
N ALA A 58 -16.59 -7.71 -10.37
CA ALA A 58 -15.64 -8.80 -10.24
C ALA A 58 -14.40 -8.32 -9.48
N VAL A 59 -13.80 -9.21 -8.68
CA VAL A 59 -12.67 -8.87 -7.82
C VAL A 59 -11.47 -9.73 -8.19
N MET A 60 -10.28 -9.14 -8.21
CA MET A 60 -9.02 -9.85 -8.40
C MET A 60 -7.98 -9.40 -7.38
N LEU A 61 -7.26 -10.35 -6.80
CA LEU A 61 -6.06 -10.06 -6.04
C LEU A 61 -4.85 -10.01 -6.99
N ARG A 62 -4.09 -8.92 -6.97
CA ARG A 62 -2.82 -8.81 -7.70
C ARG A 62 -1.67 -8.57 -6.74
N CYS A 63 -0.61 -9.35 -6.91
CA CYS A 63 0.67 -9.08 -6.29
C CYS A 63 1.40 -8.00 -7.08
N HIS A 64 1.96 -7.04 -6.36
CA HIS A 64 2.85 -6.03 -6.88
C HIS A 64 4.17 -6.13 -6.15
N ALA A 65 5.27 -5.90 -6.86
CA ALA A 65 6.60 -5.96 -6.30
C ALA A 65 7.45 -4.81 -6.82
N VAL A 66 8.35 -4.32 -5.97
CA VAL A 66 9.34 -3.32 -6.32
C VAL A 66 10.72 -3.77 -5.84
N LEU A 67 11.71 -3.50 -6.67
CA LEU A 67 13.11 -3.66 -6.31
C LEU A 67 13.63 -2.36 -5.69
N VAL A 68 14.18 -2.44 -4.48
CA VAL A 68 14.79 -1.31 -3.78
C VAL A 68 16.32 -1.43 -3.74
N SER A 69 17.00 -0.35 -3.39
CA SER A 69 18.46 -0.30 -3.40
C SER A 69 19.12 -1.18 -2.33
N LYS A 70 18.48 -1.33 -1.17
CA LYS A 70 19.02 -2.02 0.00
C LYS A 70 17.96 -2.90 0.68
N PRO A 71 18.33 -4.06 1.24
CA PRO A 71 17.41 -4.94 1.98
C PRO A 71 16.64 -4.25 3.11
N GLU A 72 17.33 -3.43 3.90
CA GLU A 72 16.77 -2.76 5.07
C GLU A 72 15.66 -1.81 4.65
N LYS A 73 15.74 -1.26 3.44
CA LYS A 73 14.68 -0.42 2.87
C LYS A 73 13.43 -1.23 2.54
N ALA A 74 13.55 -2.46 2.04
CA ALA A 74 12.40 -3.32 1.77
C ALA A 74 11.69 -3.68 3.09
N GLN A 75 12.47 -4.07 4.10
CA GLN A 75 11.99 -4.40 5.44
C GLN A 75 11.30 -3.20 6.10
N ALA A 76 11.93 -2.03 6.07
CA ALA A 76 11.35 -0.80 6.62
C ALA A 76 10.03 -0.43 5.93
N MET A 77 9.94 -0.60 4.60
CA MET A 77 8.70 -0.36 3.86
C MET A 77 7.58 -1.33 4.25
N ALA A 78 7.90 -2.62 4.42
CA ALA A 78 6.93 -3.62 4.88
C ALA A 78 6.43 -3.33 6.30
N LEU A 79 7.35 -3.04 7.23
CA LEU A 79 7.01 -2.70 8.60
C LEU A 79 6.16 -1.43 8.68
N LEU A 80 6.55 -0.37 7.95
CA LEU A 80 5.82 0.88 7.91
C LEU A 80 4.40 0.69 7.37
N LEU A 81 4.23 -0.06 6.30
CA LEU A 81 2.90 -0.31 5.73
C LEU A 81 2.03 -1.16 6.66
N TYR A 82 2.61 -2.16 7.32
CA TYR A 82 1.92 -2.96 8.33
C TYR A 82 1.43 -2.08 9.49
N GLN A 83 2.32 -1.28 10.09
CA GLN A 83 1.98 -0.38 11.19
C GLN A 83 0.93 0.65 10.78
N THR A 84 1.07 1.23 9.59
CA THR A 84 0.10 2.19 9.03
C THR A 84 -1.28 1.54 8.89
N SER A 85 -1.33 0.30 8.40
CA SER A 85 -2.58 -0.46 8.24
C SER A 85 -3.22 -0.79 9.58
N ALA A 86 -2.43 -1.24 10.55
CA ALA A 86 -2.90 -1.55 11.90
C ALA A 86 -3.48 -0.31 12.60
N ASN A 87 -2.79 0.83 12.49
CA ASN A 87 -3.25 2.10 13.05
C ASN A 87 -4.55 2.58 12.38
N ALA A 88 -4.63 2.53 11.05
CA ALA A 88 -5.84 2.89 10.32
C ALA A 88 -7.04 2.01 10.71
N LEU A 89 -6.82 0.71 10.91
CA LEU A 89 -7.85 -0.21 11.36
C LEU A 89 -8.31 0.08 12.80
N ALA A 90 -7.36 0.36 13.70
CA ALA A 90 -7.68 0.72 15.09
C ALA A 90 -8.53 2.00 15.14
N GLU A 91 -8.18 3.00 14.34
CA GLU A 91 -8.92 4.24 14.23
C GLU A 91 -10.31 4.04 13.62
N PHE A 92 -10.42 3.24 12.55
CA PHE A 92 -11.71 2.87 11.98
C PHE A 92 -12.63 2.20 13.01
N LYS A 93 -12.12 1.22 13.77
CA LYS A 93 -12.87 0.56 14.86
C LYS A 93 -13.27 1.54 15.97
N ARG A 94 -12.43 2.53 16.29
CA ARG A 94 -12.73 3.55 17.29
C ARG A 94 -13.87 4.46 16.82
N LEU A 95 -13.83 4.91 15.56
CA LEU A 95 -14.87 5.75 14.97
C LEU A 95 -16.19 4.99 14.81
N LYS A 96 -16.13 3.74 14.35
CA LYS A 96 -17.33 2.90 14.17
C LYS A 96 -18.07 2.68 15.49
N ARG A 97 -17.36 2.36 16.58
CA ARG A 97 -17.96 2.24 17.92
C ARG A 97 -18.65 3.52 18.41
N ARG A 98 -18.07 4.69 18.12
CA ARG A 98 -18.69 5.98 18.47
C ARG A 98 -19.94 6.25 17.66
N ASP A 99 -19.95 5.83 16.39
CA ASP A 99 -21.10 5.99 15.51
C ASP A 99 -22.27 5.09 15.91
N ASP A 100 -21.96 3.83 16.22
CA ASP A 100 -22.93 2.85 16.68
C ASP A 100 -23.53 3.24 18.04
N ALA A 101 -22.76 3.86 18.93
CA ALA A 101 -23.26 4.33 20.23
C ALA A 101 -24.17 5.58 20.17
N ARG A 102 -24.27 6.23 19.00
CA ARG A 102 -25.16 7.39 18.78
C ARG A 102 -26.54 7.00 18.24
N HIS A 103 -26.73 5.74 17.86
CA HIS A 103 -27.98 5.20 17.32
C HIS A 103 -28.50 4.09 18.24
#